data_AF-A0A953N5P9-F1
#
_entry.id   AF-A0A953N5P9-F1
#
_cell.length_a   1.000
_cell.length_b   1.000
_cell.length_c   1.000
_cell.angle_alpha   90.00
_cell.angle_beta   90.00
_cell.angle_gamma   90.00
#
_symmetry.space_group_name_H-M   'P 1'
#
loop_
_entity.id
_entity.type
_entity.pdbx_description
1 polymer ?
#
loop_
_entity_poly.entity_id
_entity_poly.type
_entity_poly.pdbx_seq_one_letter_code
_entity_poly.pdbx_strand_id
1 'polypeptide(L)'
;MSPKLDIAIQDTMDAIKILEEGGAEEKVSIINEIKVQMVDILNHFIDCTWGAHYMTLFNKMIIPYLDDPKVLQFVLNGPIIDDSKGNVFRGKSGTKMYKELYFYLMRVEAERIRDFLFIEFNRT
;
A
#
# COMPACT_ATOMS: atom_id res chain seq x y z
N MET A 1 20.47 -14.46 8.13
CA MET A 1 19.29 -13.96 7.40
C MET A 1 18.10 -14.28 8.29
N SER A 2 17.46 -13.26 8.88
CA SER A 2 16.20 -13.46 9.59
C SER A 2 15.15 -13.96 8.59
N PRO A 3 14.21 -14.84 8.99
CA PRO A 3 13.14 -15.26 8.10
C PRO A 3 12.40 -14.02 7.61
N LYS A 4 12.26 -13.87 6.30
CA LYS A 4 11.49 -12.79 5.70
C LYS A 4 10.02 -13.10 6.00
N LEU A 5 9.39 -12.32 6.88
CA LEU A 5 7.95 -12.47 7.17
C LEU A 5 7.17 -12.23 5.87
N ASP A 6 6.13 -12.99 5.57
CA ASP A 6 5.19 -12.68 4.50
C ASP A 6 4.03 -11.87 5.08
N ILE A 7 4.27 -10.57 5.28
CA ILE A 7 3.33 -9.67 5.96
C ILE A 7 2.03 -9.50 5.16
N ALA A 8 2.10 -9.62 3.83
CA ALA A 8 0.96 -9.42 2.96
C ALA A 8 -0.06 -10.57 3.07
N ILE A 9 0.39 -11.80 3.32
CA ILE A 9 -0.44 -13.00 3.18
C ILE A 9 -0.61 -13.75 4.50
N GLN A 10 0.48 -14.12 5.18
CA GLN A 10 0.43 -15.09 6.27
C GLN A 10 0.75 -14.48 7.64
N ASP A 11 1.65 -13.50 7.67
CA ASP A 11 2.22 -12.97 8.91
C ASP A 11 1.63 -11.60 9.29
N THR A 12 0.52 -11.20 8.66
CA THR A 12 -0.14 -9.90 8.92
C THR A 12 -0.48 -9.73 10.41
N MET A 13 -1.00 -10.77 11.06
CA MET A 13 -1.41 -10.70 12.47
C MET A 13 -0.23 -10.62 13.43
N ASP A 14 0.87 -11.31 13.12
CA ASP A 14 2.11 -11.25 13.91
C ASP A 14 2.73 -9.85 13.81
N ALA A 15 2.75 -9.28 12.61
CA ALA A 15 3.19 -7.90 12.40
C ALA A 15 2.34 -6.89 13.19
N ILE A 16 1.01 -7.04 13.18
CA ILE A 16 0.10 -6.18 13.97
C ILE A 16 0.37 -6.33 15.47
N LYS A 17 0.54 -7.56 15.96
CA LYS A 17 0.84 -7.80 17.37
C LYS A 17 2.12 -7.08 17.80
N ILE A 18 3.18 -7.15 16.99
CA ILE A 18 4.43 -6.42 17.29
C ILE A 18 4.20 -4.90 17.26
N LEU A 19 3.45 -4.38 16.29
CA LEU A 19 3.13 -2.95 16.21
C LEU A 19 2.37 -2.44 17.43
N GLU A 20 1.45 -3.25 17.97
CA GLU A 20 0.61 -2.87 19.11
C GLU A 20 1.33 -3.07 20.44
N GLU A 21 1.92 -4.25 20.64
CA GLU A 21 2.40 -4.74 21.95
C GLU A 21 3.93 -4.78 22.09
N GLY A 22 4.68 -4.74 20.97
CA GLY A 22 6.13 -4.93 20.96
C GLY A 22 6.92 -3.80 21.63
N GLY A 23 8.19 -4.09 21.95
CA GLY A 23 9.15 -3.07 22.40
C GLY A 23 9.52 -2.08 21.29
N ALA A 24 10.13 -0.95 21.66
CA ALA A 24 10.50 0.10 20.69
C ALA A 24 11.40 -0.43 19.55
N GLU A 25 12.37 -1.29 19.87
CA GLU A 25 13.26 -1.89 18.87
C GLU A 25 12.52 -2.84 17.92
N GLU A 26 11.62 -3.67 18.45
CA GLU A 26 10.80 -4.59 17.66
C GLU A 26 9.85 -3.82 16.73
N LYS A 27 9.25 -2.73 17.22
CA LYS A 27 8.40 -1.84 16.41
C LYS A 27 9.19 -1.20 15.27
N VAL A 28 10.40 -0.70 15.53
CA VAL A 28 11.25 -0.14 14.47
C VAL A 28 11.59 -1.23 13.44
N SER A 29 11.93 -2.43 13.90
CA SER A 29 12.24 -3.55 13.00
C SER A 29 11.07 -3.91 12.10
N ILE A 30 9.86 -4.08 12.65
CA ILE A 30 8.69 -4.46 11.85
C ILE A 30 8.25 -3.33 10.90
N ILE A 31 8.35 -2.07 11.31
CA ILE A 31 8.06 -0.93 10.42
C ILE A 31 8.99 -0.93 9.20
N ASN A 32 10.29 -1.19 9.43
CA ASN A 32 11.24 -1.28 8.33
C ASN A 32 10.91 -2.44 7.38
N GLU A 33 10.51 -3.59 7.93
CA GLU A 33 10.11 -4.75 7.12
C GLU A 33 8.84 -4.44 6.28
N ILE A 34 7.84 -3.78 6.88
CA ILE A 34 6.63 -3.33 6.17
C ILE A 34 7.00 -2.42 5.00
N LYS A 35 7.91 -1.46 5.21
CA LYS A 35 8.35 -0.55 4.15
C LYS A 35 9.10 -1.27 3.03
N VAL A 36 9.95 -2.23 3.38
CA VAL A 36 10.67 -3.07 2.40
C VAL A 36 9.70 -3.90 1.56
N GLN A 37 8.61 -4.39 2.16
CA GLN A 37 7.59 -5.20 1.50
C GLN A 37 6.41 -4.40 0.93
N MET A 38 6.48 -3.07 0.93
CA MET A 38 5.34 -2.22 0.59
C MET A 38 4.80 -2.49 -0.83
N VAL A 39 5.66 -2.88 -1.78
CA VAL A 39 5.23 -3.32 -3.13
C VAL A 39 4.31 -4.53 -3.05
N ASP A 40 4.70 -5.56 -2.30
CA ASP A 40 3.95 -6.81 -2.16
C ASP A 40 2.64 -6.58 -1.39
N ILE A 41 2.68 -5.75 -0.34
CA ILE A 41 1.50 -5.33 0.44
C ILE A 41 0.49 -4.60 -0.45
N LEU A 42 0.95 -3.66 -1.29
CA LEU A 42 0.07 -2.92 -2.20
C LEU A 42 -0.52 -3.82 -3.30
N ASN A 43 0.29 -4.69 -3.90
CA ASN A 43 -0.18 -5.65 -4.88
C ASN A 43 -1.27 -6.54 -4.27
N HIS A 44 -1.02 -7.12 -3.09
CA HIS A 44 -2.00 -7.95 -2.40
C HIS A 44 -3.25 -7.15 -2.03
N PHE A 45 -3.13 -5.91 -1.54
CA PHE A 45 -4.29 -5.06 -1.26
C PHE A 45 -5.19 -4.84 -2.49
N ILE A 46 -4.60 -4.65 -3.68
CA ILE A 46 -5.34 -4.39 -4.93
C ILE A 46 -6.05 -5.65 -5.45
N ASP A 47 -5.49 -6.84 -5.23
CA ASP A 47 -6.06 -8.12 -5.71
C ASP A 47 -6.88 -8.88 -4.66
N CYS A 48 -6.71 -8.57 -3.37
CA CYS A 48 -7.39 -9.29 -2.31
C CYS A 48 -8.91 -9.03 -2.34
N THR A 49 -9.67 -10.10 -2.47
CA THR A 49 -11.14 -10.07 -2.46
C THR A 49 -11.74 -10.23 -1.06
N TRP A 50 -10.92 -10.53 -0.05
CA TRP A 50 -11.38 -10.70 1.32
C TRP A 50 -11.42 -9.35 2.06
N GLY A 51 -12.64 -8.79 2.13
CA GLY A 51 -13.00 -7.55 2.82
C GLY A 51 -12.19 -7.20 4.07
N ALA A 52 -12.24 -8.10 5.06
CA ALA A 52 -11.61 -7.86 6.35
C ALA A 52 -10.08 -7.79 6.27
N HIS A 53 -9.47 -8.61 5.40
CA HIS A 53 -8.01 -8.68 5.26
C HIS A 53 -7.43 -7.46 4.59
N TYR A 54 -7.96 -7.07 3.43
CA TYR A 54 -7.44 -5.90 2.71
C TYR A 54 -7.66 -4.61 3.53
N MET A 55 -8.78 -4.50 4.26
CA MET A 55 -9.00 -3.35 5.15
C MET A 55 -8.04 -3.32 6.33
N THR A 56 -7.66 -4.49 6.84
CA THR A 56 -6.68 -4.61 7.93
C THR A 56 -5.30 -4.18 7.44
N LEU A 57 -4.84 -4.70 6.30
CA LEU A 57 -3.60 -4.26 5.66
C LEU A 57 -3.62 -2.76 5.36
N PHE A 58 -4.72 -2.26 4.83
CA PHE A 58 -4.84 -0.85 4.50
C PHE A 58 -4.72 0.05 5.73
N ASN A 59 -5.49 -0.22 6.78
CA ASN A 59 -5.54 0.63 7.96
C ASN A 59 -4.28 0.49 8.85
N LYS A 60 -3.67 -0.70 8.91
CA LYS A 60 -2.54 -0.98 9.80
C LYS A 60 -1.17 -0.84 9.15
N MET A 61 -1.09 -1.02 7.82
CA MET A 61 0.19 -1.05 7.11
C MET A 61 0.31 0.07 6.06
N ILE A 62 -0.67 0.21 5.18
CA ILE A 62 -0.58 1.16 4.05
C ILE A 62 -0.76 2.60 4.54
N ILE A 63 -1.82 2.91 5.28
CA ILE A 63 -2.08 4.27 5.78
C ILE A 63 -0.87 4.86 6.54
N PRO A 64 -0.30 4.18 7.55
CA PRO A 64 0.78 4.75 8.36
C PRO A 64 2.17 4.65 7.72
N TYR A 65 2.41 3.67 6.82
CA TYR A 65 3.78 3.36 6.40
C TYR A 65 4.05 3.45 4.90
N LEU A 66 3.03 3.58 4.03
CA LEU A 66 3.27 3.94 2.63
C LEU A 66 3.76 5.38 2.59
N ASP A 67 5.05 5.55 2.30
CA ASP A 67 5.65 6.86 2.30
C ASP A 67 6.40 7.17 1.00
N ASP A 68 6.89 6.22 0.21
CA ASP A 68 7.65 6.52 -1.03
C ASP A 68 6.73 6.60 -2.28
N PRO A 69 6.61 7.78 -2.95
CA PRO A 69 5.84 7.91 -4.19
C PRO A 69 6.35 7.02 -5.32
N LYS A 70 7.65 6.69 -5.36
CA LYS A 70 8.23 5.81 -6.39
C LYS A 70 7.75 4.37 -6.23
N VAL A 71 7.59 3.90 -4.99
CA VAL A 71 7.03 2.59 -4.69
C VAL A 71 5.58 2.53 -5.18
N LEU A 72 4.80 3.56 -4.87
CA LEU A 72 3.42 3.63 -5.33
C LEU A 72 3.35 3.68 -6.87
N GLN A 73 4.11 4.56 -7.51
CA GLN A 73 4.15 4.68 -8.96
C GLN A 73 4.57 3.37 -9.64
N PHE A 74 5.54 2.64 -9.07
CA PHE A 74 5.95 1.33 -9.56
C PHE A 74 4.79 0.34 -9.58
N VAL A 75 4.03 0.23 -8.48
CA VAL A 75 2.86 -0.66 -8.39
C VAL A 75 1.77 -0.26 -9.38
N LEU A 76 1.46 1.04 -9.47
CA LEU A 76 0.39 1.54 -10.34
C LEU A 76 0.71 1.41 -11.85
N ASN A 77 1.99 1.31 -12.20
CA ASN A 77 2.43 0.98 -13.57
C ASN A 77 2.46 -0.52 -13.85
N GLY A 78 2.33 -1.34 -12.81
CA GLY A 78 2.31 -2.80 -12.90
C GLY A 78 1.06 -3.34 -13.58
N PRO A 79 1.05 -4.66 -13.88
CA PRO A 79 -0.08 -5.32 -14.51
C PRO A 79 -1.29 -5.49 -13.59
N ILE A 80 -1.12 -5.31 -12.28
CA ILE A 80 -2.17 -5.52 -11.26
C ILE A 80 -3.35 -4.55 -11.41
N ILE A 81 -3.12 -3.40 -12.04
CA ILE A 81 -4.16 -2.49 -12.49
C ILE A 81 -4.37 -2.71 -13.99
N ASP A 82 -5.43 -3.42 -14.31
CA ASP A 82 -5.88 -3.64 -15.67
C ASP A 82 -7.32 -3.15 -15.87
N ASP A 83 -7.73 -3.09 -17.14
CA ASP A 83 -9.03 -2.54 -17.53
C ASP A 83 -10.22 -3.40 -17.01
N SER A 84 -9.97 -4.62 -16.50
CA SER A 84 -10.99 -5.47 -15.89
C SER A 84 -11.43 -4.97 -14.51
N LYS A 85 -10.61 -4.17 -13.83
CA LYS A 85 -10.95 -3.54 -12.54
C LYS A 85 -12.04 -2.45 -12.68
N GLY A 86 -12.39 -2.07 -13.91
CA GLY A 86 -13.48 -1.15 -14.22
C GLY A 86 -13.16 0.32 -13.91
N ASN A 87 -13.57 1.23 -14.80
CA ASN A 87 -13.36 2.68 -14.65
C ASN A 87 -11.88 3.06 -14.41
N VAL A 88 -10.95 2.32 -15.02
CA VAL A 88 -9.52 2.66 -14.98
C VAL A 88 -9.28 3.92 -15.80
N PHE A 89 -8.59 4.88 -15.19
CA PHE A 89 -8.13 6.09 -15.82
C PHE A 89 -6.61 6.19 -15.71
N ARG A 90 -6.03 7.04 -16.56
CA ARG A 90 -4.59 7.27 -16.63
C ARG A 90 -4.24 8.65 -16.09
N GLY A 91 -3.14 8.69 -15.35
CA GLY A 91 -2.48 9.91 -14.91
C GLY A 91 -1.59 10.52 -15.99
N LYS A 92 -0.95 11.64 -15.67
CA LYS A 92 -0.08 12.41 -16.59
C LYS A 92 1.09 11.59 -17.13
N SER A 93 1.64 10.68 -16.33
CA SER A 93 2.73 9.78 -16.73
C SER A 93 2.28 8.51 -17.46
N GLY A 94 0.96 8.31 -17.63
CA GLY A 94 0.38 7.08 -18.18
C GLY A 94 0.08 6.01 -17.13
N THR A 95 0.44 6.26 -15.86
CA THR A 95 0.14 5.43 -14.69
C THR A 95 -1.35 5.15 -14.58
N LYS A 96 -1.74 3.92 -14.27
CA LYS A 96 -3.15 3.50 -14.19
C LYS A 96 -3.70 3.61 -12.78
N MET A 97 -5.00 3.87 -12.67
CA MET A 97 -5.72 4.00 -11.41
C MET A 97 -7.20 3.72 -11.61
N TYR A 98 -7.89 3.17 -10.61
CA TYR A 98 -9.36 3.15 -10.56
C TYR A 98 -9.86 3.98 -9.39
N LYS A 99 -11.11 4.46 -9.48
CA LYS A 99 -11.66 5.49 -8.58
C LYS A 99 -11.62 5.09 -7.10
N GLU A 100 -11.94 3.84 -6.80
CA GLU A 100 -11.94 3.35 -5.42
C GLU A 100 -10.53 3.33 -4.82
N LEU A 101 -9.52 2.83 -5.55
CA LEU A 101 -8.13 2.85 -5.12
C LEU A 101 -7.62 4.27 -4.87
N TYR A 102 -7.98 5.22 -5.73
CA TYR A 102 -7.62 6.63 -5.52
C TYR A 102 -8.15 7.16 -4.18
N PHE A 103 -9.41 6.88 -3.84
CA PHE A 103 -9.98 7.32 -2.56
C PHE A 103 -9.33 6.66 -1.35
N TYR A 104 -8.96 5.38 -1.45
CA TYR A 104 -8.17 4.74 -0.41
C TYR A 104 -6.83 5.45 -0.26
N LEU A 105 -6.04 5.56 -1.33
CA LEU A 105 -4.68 6.09 -1.25
C LEU A 105 -4.62 7.56 -0.81
N MET A 106 -5.66 8.36 -1.05
CA MET A 106 -5.77 9.73 -0.51
C MET A 106 -5.88 9.78 1.03
N ARG A 107 -6.14 8.66 1.71
CA ARG A 107 -6.19 8.54 3.18
C ARG A 107 -4.83 8.20 3.80
N VAL A 108 -3.81 7.91 3.00
CA VAL A 108 -2.44 7.63 3.49
C VAL A 108 -1.89 8.85 4.22
N GLU A 109 -1.19 8.66 5.34
CA GLU A 109 -0.73 9.73 6.24
C GLU A 109 0.36 10.60 5.60
N ALA A 110 1.24 9.99 4.81
CA ALA A 110 2.34 10.69 4.16
C ALA A 110 1.83 11.72 3.13
N GLU A 111 2.07 13.01 3.39
CA GLU A 111 1.66 14.12 2.51
C GLU A 111 2.21 13.96 1.10
N ARG A 112 3.49 13.57 0.96
CA ARG A 112 4.13 13.32 -0.34
C ARG A 112 3.42 12.26 -1.20
N ILE A 113 2.72 11.30 -0.60
CA ILE A 113 1.89 10.34 -1.34
C ILE A 113 0.65 11.02 -1.88
N ARG A 114 -0.03 11.82 -1.05
CA ARG A 114 -1.21 12.59 -1.47
C ARG A 114 -0.86 13.64 -2.53
N ASP A 115 0.27 14.30 -2.40
CA ASP A 115 0.78 15.24 -3.39
C ASP A 115 1.07 14.55 -4.72
N PHE A 116 1.73 13.40 -4.69
CA PHE A 116 1.94 12.58 -5.89
C PHE A 116 0.61 12.23 -6.56
N LEU A 117 -0.37 11.72 -5.81
CA LEU A 117 -1.70 11.39 -6.33
C LEU A 117 -2.39 12.60 -6.96
N PHE A 118 -2.34 13.76 -6.28
CA PHE A 118 -2.92 14.99 -6.78
C PHE A 118 -2.22 15.46 -8.07
N ILE A 119 -0.89 15.51 -8.09
CA ILE A 119 -0.13 15.96 -9.26
C ILE A 119 -0.37 15.01 -10.43
N GLU A 120 -0.37 13.70 -10.18
CA GLU A 120 -0.44 12.67 -11.22
C GLU A 120 -1.85 12.54 -11.81
N PHE A 121 -2.90 12.66 -10.98
CA PHE A 121 -4.27 12.31 -11.36
C PHE A 121 -5.29 13.44 -11.28
N ASN A 122 -4.98 14.58 -10.64
CA ASN A 122 -5.90 15.71 -10.67
C ASN A 122 -5.93 16.30 -12.08
N ARG A 123 -7.06 16.12 -12.75
CA ARG A 123 -7.33 16.68 -14.07
C ARG A 123 -7.64 18.16 -13.89
N THR A 124 -6.75 19.00 -14.40
CA THR A 124 -7.07 20.41 -14.71
C THR A 124 -7.87 20.45 -16.00
#